data_AF-A0A1N6D449-F1
#
_entry.id   AF-A0A1N6D449-F1
#
_cell.length_a   1.000
_cell.length_b   1.000
_cell.length_c   1.000
_cell.angle_alpha   90.00
_cell.angle_beta   90.00
_cell.angle_gamma   90.00
#
_symmetry.space_group_name_H-M   'P 1'
#
loop_
_entity.id
_entity.type
_entity.pdbx_description
1 polymer ?
#
loop_
_entity_poly.entity_id
_entity_poly.type
_entity_poly.pdbx_seq_one_letter_code
_entity_poly.pdbx_strand_id
1 'polypeptide(L)'
;MKADNYYTTTLLPLTEADKQVIKKAIKPYYQANFILIPILAVVFFFGIWYFLISLTLVVCYNLFAFSSIKKNELSLSNPKTILTGKITLKEPPGDGTFIYMGQERFELTYANITFPVEAGDTVSLHYSQFNDNQRGILLKVEKGILYPQEVADMFS
;
A
#
# COMPACT_ATOMS: atom_id res chain seq x y z
N MET A 1 16.61 19.50 -19.06
CA MET A 1 16.10 19.74 -17.69
C MET A 1 16.00 18.38 -17.02
N LYS A 2 16.85 18.08 -16.03
CA LYS A 2 16.69 16.88 -15.20
C LYS A 2 15.43 17.09 -14.37
N ALA A 3 14.46 16.18 -14.46
CA ALA A 3 13.44 16.11 -13.41
C ALA A 3 14.20 15.81 -12.12
N ASP A 4 14.17 16.75 -11.17
CA ASP A 4 14.70 16.52 -9.84
C ASP A 4 13.80 15.50 -9.15
N ASN A 5 14.07 14.22 -9.44
CA ASN A 5 13.39 13.11 -8.79
C ASN A 5 13.87 13.09 -7.34
N TYR A 6 13.04 13.62 -6.43
CA TYR A 6 13.31 13.69 -4.99
C TYR A 6 13.45 12.30 -4.33
N TYR A 7 13.04 11.25 -5.04
CA TYR A 7 13.20 9.86 -4.67
C TYR A 7 13.46 8.99 -5.92
N THR A 8 14.05 7.84 -5.68
CA THR A 8 14.27 6.78 -6.67
C THR A 8 13.34 5.62 -6.38
N THR A 9 12.80 5.01 -7.43
CA THR A 9 11.91 3.85 -7.30
C THR A 9 12.64 2.60 -7.76
N THR A 10 12.83 1.65 -6.86
CA THR A 10 13.36 0.31 -7.18
C THR A 10 12.26 -0.73 -7.13
N LEU A 11 12.30 -1.65 -8.09
CA LEU A 11 11.34 -2.73 -8.24
C LEU A 11 12.02 -4.05 -7.86
N LEU A 12 11.53 -4.71 -6.80
CA LEU A 12 12.03 -6.00 -6.35
C LEU A 12 11.02 -7.12 -6.63
N PRO A 13 11.47 -8.36 -6.93
CA PRO A 13 10.55 -9.48 -7.06
C PRO A 13 9.79 -9.72 -5.74
N LEU A 14 8.54 -10.15 -5.86
CA LEU A 14 7.70 -10.54 -4.73
C LEU A 14 8.28 -11.76 -4.01
N THR A 15 8.35 -11.71 -2.69
CA THR A 15 8.67 -12.90 -1.88
C THR A 15 7.47 -13.84 -1.79
N GLU A 16 7.68 -15.10 -1.41
CA GLU A 16 6.58 -16.04 -1.17
C GLU A 16 5.64 -15.59 -0.05
N ALA A 17 6.17 -14.87 0.95
CA ALA A 17 5.35 -14.26 2.01
C ALA A 17 4.41 -13.18 1.45
N ASP A 18 4.91 -12.32 0.54
CA ASP A 18 4.10 -11.28 -0.11
C ASP A 18 2.98 -11.90 -0.96
N LYS A 19 3.29 -12.98 -1.69
CA LYS A 19 2.29 -13.73 -2.47
C LYS A 19 1.19 -14.32 -1.58
N GLN A 20 1.52 -14.81 -0.39
CA GLN A 20 0.53 -15.32 0.56
C GLN A 20 -0.42 -14.22 1.08
N VAL A 21 0.11 -13.03 1.36
CA VAL A 21 -0.72 -11.87 1.77
C VAL A 21 -1.70 -11.49 0.66
N ILE A 22 -1.21 -11.40 -0.59
CA ILE A 22 -2.05 -11.10 -1.76
C ILE A 22 -3.13 -12.19 -1.93
N LYS A 23 -2.75 -13.48 -1.87
CA LYS A 23 -3.72 -14.60 -1.95
C LYS A 23 -4.78 -14.54 -0.84
N LYS A 24 -4.39 -14.18 0.38
CA LYS A 24 -5.33 -14.03 1.52
C LYS A 24 -6.32 -12.87 1.28
N ALA A 25 -5.87 -11.78 0.66
CA ALA A 25 -6.73 -10.65 0.32
C ALA A 25 -7.74 -10.98 -0.80
N ILE A 26 -7.40 -11.90 -1.71
CA ILE A 26 -8.26 -12.29 -2.84
C ILE A 26 -9.27 -13.39 -2.42
N LYS A 27 -8.90 -14.26 -1.47
CA LYS A 27 -9.73 -15.40 -1.01
C LYS A 27 -11.21 -15.07 -0.68
N PRO A 28 -11.54 -13.96 0.03
CA PRO A 28 -12.93 -13.65 0.39
C PRO A 28 -13.85 -13.45 -0.82
N TYR A 29 -13.31 -12.86 -1.90
CA TYR A 29 -14.09 -12.62 -3.12
C TYR A 29 -14.48 -13.94 -3.80
N TYR A 30 -13.58 -14.93 -3.81
CA TYR A 30 -13.87 -16.27 -4.31
C TYR A 30 -14.86 -17.03 -3.40
N GLN A 31 -14.76 -16.86 -2.08
CA GLN A 31 -15.66 -17.49 -1.12
C GLN A 31 -17.10 -16.97 -1.23
N ALA A 32 -17.27 -15.66 -1.42
CA ALA A 32 -18.59 -15.05 -1.59
C ALA A 32 -19.29 -15.56 -2.87
N ASN A 33 -18.55 -15.72 -3.96
CA ASN A 33 -19.09 -16.29 -5.20
C ASN A 33 -19.60 -17.72 -5.02
N PHE A 34 -18.92 -18.54 -4.20
CA PHE A 34 -19.37 -19.89 -3.88
C PHE A 34 -20.68 -19.92 -3.07
N ILE A 35 -20.97 -18.85 -2.31
CA ILE A 35 -22.19 -18.73 -1.50
C ILE A 35 -23.33 -18.11 -2.31
N LEU A 36 -23.05 -17.11 -3.15
CA LEU A 36 -24.07 -16.39 -3.92
C LEU A 36 -24.80 -17.29 -4.93
N ILE A 37 -24.09 -18.22 -5.58
CA ILE A 37 -24.67 -19.15 -6.57
C ILE A 37 -25.77 -20.06 -5.95
N PRO A 38 -25.51 -20.79 -4.85
CA PRO A 38 -26.54 -21.60 -4.21
C PRO A 38 -27.69 -20.77 -3.64
N ILE A 39 -27.43 -19.55 -3.12
CA ILE A 39 -28.50 -18.64 -2.69
C ILE A 39 -29.40 -18.27 -3.87
N LEU A 40 -28.82 -17.96 -5.03
CA LEU A 40 -29.60 -17.62 -6.23
C LEU A 40 -30.47 -18.80 -6.70
N ALA A 41 -29.96 -20.04 -6.58
CA ALA A 41 -30.72 -21.26 -6.86
C ALA A 41 -31.88 -21.47 -5.89
N VAL A 42 -31.71 -21.12 -4.61
CA VAL A 42 -32.79 -21.15 -3.61
C VAL A 42 -33.84 -20.07 -3.90
N VAL A 43 -33.40 -18.84 -4.21
CA VAL A 43 -34.28 -17.70 -4.51
C VAL A 43 -35.15 -17.95 -5.75
N PHE A 44 -34.68 -18.74 -6.71
CA PHE A 44 -35.47 -19.16 -7.87
C PHE A 44 -36.83 -19.76 -7.49
N PHE A 45 -36.91 -20.52 -6.39
CA PHE A 45 -38.16 -21.15 -5.94
C PHE A 45 -39.16 -20.18 -5.29
N PHE A 46 -38.75 -18.95 -4.95
CA PHE A 46 -39.60 -17.93 -4.34
C PHE A 46 -40.31 -17.02 -5.36
N GLY A 47 -40.02 -17.20 -6.66
CA GLY A 47 -40.71 -16.53 -7.75
C GLY A 47 -39.79 -15.64 -8.61
N ILE A 48 -40.24 -15.41 -9.85
CA ILE A 48 -39.44 -14.79 -10.92
C ILE A 48 -38.95 -13.38 -10.56
N TRP A 49 -39.75 -12.58 -9.85
CA TRP A 49 -39.39 -11.22 -9.47
C TRP A 49 -38.26 -11.18 -8.43
N TYR A 50 -38.32 -12.05 -7.42
CA TYR A 50 -37.25 -12.19 -6.43
C TYR A 50 -35.96 -12.70 -7.07
N PHE A 51 -36.08 -13.65 -8.01
CA PHE A 51 -34.95 -14.15 -8.79
C PHE A 51 -34.26 -13.04 -9.60
N LEU A 52 -35.02 -12.18 -10.30
CA LEU A 52 -34.45 -11.09 -11.10
C LEU A 52 -33.70 -10.06 -10.25
N ILE A 53 -34.24 -9.70 -9.08
CA ILE A 53 -33.58 -8.78 -8.14
C ILE A 53 -32.28 -9.39 -7.62
N SER A 54 -32.31 -10.64 -7.16
CA SER A 54 -31.12 -11.33 -6.68
C SER A 54 -30.09 -11.56 -7.77
N LEU A 55 -30.51 -11.87 -9.00
CA LEU A 55 -29.62 -12.01 -10.16
C LEU A 55 -28.88 -10.70 -10.43
N THR A 56 -29.60 -9.57 -10.39
CA THR A 56 -29.00 -8.25 -10.58
C THR A 56 -27.96 -7.96 -9.50
N LEU A 57 -28.26 -8.26 -8.23
CA LEU A 57 -27.30 -8.12 -7.13
C LEU A 57 -26.07 -9.01 -7.31
N VAL A 58 -26.25 -10.25 -7.73
CA VAL A 58 -25.17 -11.20 -8.01
C VAL A 58 -24.27 -10.72 -9.14
N VAL A 59 -24.87 -10.21 -10.23
CA VAL A 59 -24.14 -9.67 -11.38
C VAL A 59 -23.36 -8.42 -10.98
N CYS A 60 -23.98 -7.48 -10.27
CA CYS A 60 -23.31 -6.30 -9.75
C CYS A 60 -22.14 -6.68 -8.84
N TYR A 61 -22.36 -7.58 -7.87
CA TYR A 61 -21.30 -8.08 -6.99
C TYR A 61 -20.13 -8.67 -7.78
N ASN A 62 -20.42 -9.51 -8.78
CA ASN A 62 -19.39 -10.13 -9.61
C ASN A 62 -18.63 -9.10 -10.46
N LEU A 63 -19.28 -8.08 -11.01
CA LEU A 63 -18.60 -7.02 -11.76
C LEU A 63 -17.62 -6.22 -10.88
N PHE A 64 -18.06 -5.82 -9.67
CA PHE A 64 -17.20 -5.12 -8.72
C PHE A 64 -16.07 -6.01 -8.20
N ALA A 65 -16.38 -7.25 -7.83
CA ALA A 65 -15.41 -8.23 -7.37
C ALA A 65 -14.39 -8.56 -8.46
N PHE A 66 -14.81 -8.75 -9.71
CA PHE A 66 -13.92 -9.08 -10.83
C PHE A 66 -12.90 -7.98 -11.11
N SER A 67 -13.32 -6.71 -11.07
CA SER A 67 -12.40 -5.58 -11.21
C SER A 67 -11.34 -5.57 -10.10
N SER A 68 -11.77 -5.81 -8.86
CA SER A 68 -10.88 -5.84 -7.68
C SER A 68 -9.96 -7.06 -7.67
N ILE A 69 -10.47 -8.25 -7.98
CA ILE A 69 -9.70 -9.50 -8.12
C ILE A 69 -8.66 -9.33 -9.24
N LYS A 70 -9.05 -8.87 -10.43
CA LYS A 70 -8.13 -8.72 -11.56
C LYS A 70 -7.00 -7.76 -11.25
N LYS A 71 -7.28 -6.65 -10.55
CA LYS A 71 -6.24 -5.71 -10.07
C LYS A 71 -5.27 -6.39 -9.08
N ASN A 72 -5.79 -7.21 -8.17
CA ASN A 72 -4.98 -7.93 -7.18
C ASN A 72 -4.23 -9.14 -7.78
N GLU A 73 -4.76 -9.80 -8.81
CA GLU A 73 -4.10 -10.89 -9.52
C GLU A 73 -3.00 -10.41 -10.44
N LEU A 74 -3.20 -9.31 -11.18
CA LEU A 74 -2.15 -8.66 -11.96
C LEU A 74 -0.95 -8.27 -11.09
N SER A 75 -1.23 -8.08 -9.80
CA SER A 75 -0.25 -7.70 -8.82
C SER A 75 0.58 -8.85 -8.27
N LEU A 76 0.17 -10.12 -8.46
CA LEU A 76 1.02 -11.29 -8.20
C LEU A 76 2.21 -11.36 -9.15
N SER A 77 2.11 -10.70 -10.31
CA SER A 77 3.20 -10.55 -11.28
C SER A 77 3.95 -9.22 -11.17
N ASN A 78 3.47 -8.26 -10.38
CA ASN A 78 4.10 -6.95 -10.27
C ASN A 78 5.14 -6.91 -9.15
N PRO A 79 6.33 -6.38 -9.40
CA PRO A 79 7.37 -6.27 -8.39
C PRO A 79 6.96 -5.31 -7.26
N LYS A 80 7.49 -5.59 -6.08
CA LYS A 80 7.44 -4.74 -4.88
C LYS A 80 8.14 -3.40 -5.15
N THR A 81 7.44 -2.32 -4.83
CA THR A 81 7.95 -0.95 -4.99
C THR A 81 8.69 -0.50 -3.74
N ILE A 82 9.96 -0.15 -3.89
CA ILE A 82 10.77 0.53 -2.89
C ILE A 82 11.02 1.96 -3.34
N LEU A 83 10.74 2.91 -2.46
CA LEU A 83 10.98 4.34 -2.66
C LEU A 83 12.16 4.76 -1.80
N THR A 84 13.25 5.18 -2.42
CA THR A 84 14.44 5.65 -1.73
C THR A 84 14.67 7.12 -2.03
N GLY A 85 14.50 7.99 -1.03
CA GLY A 85 14.59 9.43 -1.22
C GLY A 85 14.97 10.18 0.05
N LYS A 86 15.33 11.44 -0.11
CA LYS A 86 15.66 12.34 1.00
C LYS A 86 14.40 12.94 1.58
N ILE A 87 14.25 12.91 2.90
CA ILE A 87 13.13 13.55 3.59
C ILE A 87 13.30 15.07 3.50
N THR A 88 12.32 15.75 2.91
CA THR A 88 12.27 17.21 2.82
C THR A 88 11.56 17.84 4.01
N LEU A 89 10.48 17.20 4.48
CA LEU A 89 9.69 17.66 5.62
C LEU A 89 9.14 16.46 6.39
N LYS A 90 9.05 16.60 7.71
CA LYS A 90 8.36 15.66 8.60
C LYS A 90 7.19 16.39 9.27
N GLU A 91 5.99 15.85 9.17
CA GLU A 91 4.84 16.39 9.89
C GLU A 91 4.99 16.13 11.41
N PRO A 92 4.49 17.04 12.26
CA PRO A 92 4.49 16.84 13.70
C PRO A 92 3.66 15.59 14.07
N PRO A 93 4.02 14.90 15.17
CA PRO A 93 3.35 13.66 15.57
C PRO A 93 1.86 13.91 15.87
N GLY A 94 1.00 13.16 15.17
CA GLY A 94 -0.46 13.12 15.33
C GLY A 94 -1.01 11.71 15.15
N ASP A 95 -2.18 11.54 14.51
CA ASP A 95 -2.81 10.23 14.20
C ASP A 95 -2.04 9.37 13.16
N GLY A 96 -0.84 9.79 12.78
CA GLY A 96 0.05 9.09 11.86
C GLY A 96 1.39 9.80 11.77
N THR A 97 2.43 9.11 11.27
CA THR A 97 3.72 9.74 10.95
C THR A 97 3.80 9.93 9.44
N PHE A 98 3.80 11.19 8.99
CA PHE A 98 3.91 11.53 7.58
C PHE A 98 5.26 12.17 7.27
N ILE A 99 5.86 11.76 6.17
CA ILE A 99 7.08 12.36 5.64
C ILE A 99 6.88 12.81 4.20
N TYR A 100 7.61 13.83 3.82
CA TYR A 100 7.64 14.34 2.46
C TYR A 100 8.97 13.98 1.81
N MET A 101 8.91 13.52 0.57
CA MET A 101 10.06 13.43 -0.32
C MET A 101 9.80 14.36 -1.51
N GLY A 102 10.35 15.58 -1.45
CA GLY A 102 9.97 16.63 -2.39
C GLY A 102 8.59 17.19 -2.07
N GLN A 103 7.67 17.10 -3.04
CA GLN A 103 6.28 17.53 -2.91
C GLN A 103 5.31 16.40 -2.56
N GLU A 104 5.77 15.14 -2.60
CA GLU A 104 4.91 13.97 -2.34
C GLU A 104 4.89 13.61 -0.87
N ARG A 105 3.69 13.32 -0.35
CA ARG A 105 3.41 12.95 1.05
C ARG A 105 3.28 11.44 1.19
N PHE A 106 4.04 10.85 2.10
CA PHE A 106 4.02 9.42 2.40
C PHE A 106 3.67 9.18 3.87
N GLU A 107 2.71 8.30 4.09
CA GLU A 107 2.38 7.77 5.42
C GLU A 107 3.33 6.64 5.78
N LEU A 108 3.92 6.69 6.97
CA LEU A 108 4.77 5.65 7.51
C LEU A 108 3.94 4.75 8.43
N THR A 109 3.62 3.54 7.97
CA THR A 109 2.94 2.55 8.81
C THR A 109 3.94 1.88 9.71
N TYR A 110 3.75 2.02 11.03
CA TYR A 110 4.72 1.63 12.04
C TYR A 110 6.11 2.18 11.70
N ALA A 111 6.33 3.46 12.01
CA ALA A 111 7.67 3.89 12.40
C ALA A 111 8.06 3.03 13.61
N ASN A 112 8.57 1.82 13.33
CA ASN A 112 9.11 0.96 14.36
C ASN A 112 10.15 1.85 15.04
N ILE A 113 9.96 2.06 16.34
CA ILE A 113 10.61 3.04 17.22
C ILE A 113 12.15 2.87 17.25
N THR A 114 12.66 1.94 16.45
CA THR A 114 14.04 1.56 16.23
C THR A 114 14.89 2.66 15.56
N PHE A 115 14.33 3.52 14.70
CA PHE A 115 15.08 4.62 14.08
C PHE A 115 14.25 5.92 13.97
N PRO A 116 14.53 6.96 14.78
CA PRO A 116 13.88 8.26 14.59
C PRO A 116 14.33 8.84 13.24
N VAL A 117 13.37 9.13 12.36
CA VAL A 117 13.63 9.81 11.08
C VAL A 117 13.51 11.31 11.23
N GLU A 118 14.40 12.06 10.59
CA GLU A 118 14.45 13.51 10.59
C GLU A 118 14.50 14.08 9.17
N ALA A 119 14.14 15.36 9.02
CA ALA A 119 14.33 16.06 7.75
C ALA A 119 15.82 16.08 7.40
N GLY A 120 16.16 15.75 6.17
CA GLY A 120 17.54 15.58 5.73
C GLY A 120 18.04 14.12 5.69
N ASP A 121 17.37 13.19 6.36
CA ASP A 121 17.69 11.77 6.28
C ASP A 121 17.31 11.19 4.92
N THR A 122 18.10 10.22 4.43
CA THR A 122 17.72 9.42 3.25
C THR A 122 17.07 8.14 3.72
N VAL A 123 15.83 7.88 3.28
CA VAL A 123 15.06 6.71 3.71
C VAL A 123 14.65 5.85 2.54
N SER A 124 14.61 4.54 2.78
CA SER A 124 14.05 3.56 1.86
C SER A 124 12.76 3.02 2.43
N LEU A 125 11.64 3.21 1.72
CA LEU A 125 10.31 2.78 2.12
C LEU A 125 9.82 1.67 1.22
N HIS A 126 9.25 0.62 1.81
CA HIS A 126 8.38 -0.27 1.10
C HIS A 126 6.97 0.32 1.05
N TYR A 127 6.46 0.55 -0.16
CA TYR A 127 5.09 1.03 -0.36
C TYR A 127 4.22 -0.08 -0.93
N SER A 128 3.57 -0.86 -0.05
CA SER A 128 2.68 -1.94 -0.46
C SER A 128 1.37 -1.40 -1.04
N GLN A 129 1.05 -1.73 -2.29
CA GLN A 129 -0.24 -1.33 -2.88
C GLN A 129 -1.42 -2.15 -2.33
N PHE A 130 -1.18 -3.29 -1.68
CA PHE A 130 -2.20 -4.31 -1.36
C PHE A 130 -2.54 -4.44 0.12
N ASN A 131 -1.61 -4.09 0.98
CA ASN A 131 -1.79 -4.17 2.42
C ASN A 131 -1.52 -2.78 3.00
N ASP A 132 -2.60 -2.09 3.38
CA ASP A 132 -2.54 -0.76 3.97
C ASP A 132 -1.68 -0.78 5.25
N ASN A 133 -1.70 -1.89 6.00
CA ASN A 133 -0.86 -2.08 7.19
C ASN A 133 0.64 -2.27 6.87
N GLN A 134 1.01 -2.36 5.59
CA GLN A 134 2.40 -2.49 5.12
C GLN A 134 2.81 -1.36 4.17
N ARG A 135 2.04 -0.27 4.11
CA ARG A 135 2.40 0.94 3.35
C ARG A 135 3.42 1.77 4.12
N GLY A 136 4.49 2.20 3.48
CA GLY A 136 5.49 3.06 4.12
C GLY A 136 6.29 2.36 5.23
N ILE A 137 6.50 1.04 5.13
CA ILE A 137 7.44 0.35 6.02
C ILE A 137 8.84 0.86 5.75
N LEU A 138 9.50 1.41 6.77
CA LEU A 138 10.90 1.79 6.73
C LEU A 138 11.79 0.54 6.61
N LEU A 139 12.56 0.47 5.51
CA LEU A 139 13.54 -0.59 5.26
C LEU A 139 14.95 -0.18 5.68
N LYS A 140 15.30 1.10 5.44
CA LYS A 140 16.64 1.64 5.72
C LYS A 140 16.55 3.15 5.96
N VAL A 141 17.36 3.65 6.89
CA VAL A 141 17.56 5.08 7.16
C VAL A 141 19.07 5.35 7.11
N GLU A 142 19.49 6.30 6.30
CA GLU A 142 20.83 6.84 6.28
C GLU A 142 20.78 8.26 6.84
N LYS A 143 21.46 8.46 7.96
CA LYS A 143 21.52 9.76 8.63
C LYS A 143 22.28 10.77 7.77
N GLY A 144 21.70 11.96 7.61
CA GLY A 144 22.43 13.08 7.03
C GLY A 144 23.64 13.42 7.90
N ILE A 145 24.83 13.46 7.31
CA ILE A 145 26.03 13.91 8.01
C ILE A 145 25.87 15.41 8.24
N LEU A 146 25.66 15.83 9.50
CA LEU A 146 25.89 17.21 9.92
C LEU A 146 27.38 17.47 9.75
N TYR A 147 27.75 18.35 8.82
CA TYR A 147 29.14 18.73 8.65
C TYR A 147 29.61 19.44 9.94
N PRO A 148 30.81 19.14 10.47
CA PRO A 148 31.33 19.75 11.70
C PRO A 148 31.33 21.28 11.71
N GLN A 149 31.30 21.92 10.54
CA GLN A 149 31.24 23.37 10.38
C GLN A 149 29.87 23.98 10.78
N GLU A 150 28.75 23.31 10.50
CA GLU A 150 27.41 23.83 10.87
C GLU A 150 27.17 23.76 12.38
N VAL A 151 27.83 22.84 13.09
CA VAL A 151 27.78 22.76 14.55
C VAL A 151 28.62 23.87 15.18
N ALA A 152 29.75 24.24 14.59
CA ALA A 152 30.58 25.34 15.09
C ALA A 152 29.86 26.70 15.00
N ASP A 153 29.12 26.94 13.92
CA ASP A 153 28.40 28.20 13.68
C ASP A 153 27.10 28.33 14.52
N MET A 154 26.56 27.23 15.08
CA MET A 154 25.41 27.30 15.99
C MET A 154 25.79 27.62 17.45
N PHE A 155 27.08 27.52 17.79
CA PHE A 155 27.60 27.81 19.13
C PHE A 155 28.62 28.96 19.15
N SER A 156 28.70 29.75 18.07
CA SER A 156 29.40 31.05 18.04
C SER A 156 28.41 32.20 18.05
#